data_AF-A0A9E4HZ86-F1
#
_entry.id   AF-A0A9E4HZ86-F1
#
_cell.length_a   1.000
_cell.length_b   1.000
_cell.length_c   1.000
_cell.angle_alpha   90.00
_cell.angle_beta   90.00
_cell.angle_gamma   90.00
#
_symmetry.space_group_name_H-M   'P 1'
#
loop_
_entity.id
_entity.type
_entity.pdbx_description
1 polymer ?
#
loop_
_entity_poly.entity_id
_entity_poly.type
_entity_poly.pdbx_seq_one_letter_code
_entity_poly.pdbx_strand_id
1 'polypeptide(L)' 'MILFGGDMGEEDIRQIVPLKPGSTLTGDDIRNYCRAVMAKFMVLRVVTLMEKLPRTSTGKPEKGKRAALPLD' A
#
# COMPACT_ATOMS: atom_id res chain seq x y z
N MET A 1 5.52 3.79 0.85
CA MET A 1 6.03 2.54 0.27
C MET A 1 6.59 1.72 1.42
N ILE A 2 6.11 0.48 1.62
CA ILE A 2 6.55 -0.37 2.72
C ILE A 2 6.87 -1.74 2.13
N LEU A 3 8.06 -2.27 2.41
CA LEU A 3 8.39 -3.66 2.13
C LEU A 3 7.65 -4.55 3.14
N PHE A 4 6.89 -5.53 2.64
CA PHE A 4 6.27 -6.55 3.48
C PHE A 4 7.02 -7.86 3.26
N GLY A 5 7.73 -8.34 4.27
CA GLY A 5 8.23 -9.72 4.30
C GLY A 5 7.06 -10.63 4.68
N GLY A 6 6.45 -11.26 3.68
CA GLY A 6 5.49 -12.35 3.87
C GLY A 6 6.15 -13.72 3.66
N ASP A 7 5.41 -14.79 3.89
CA ASP A 7 5.84 -16.21 3.82
C ASP A 7 6.32 -16.68 2.42
N MET A 8 6.39 -15.76 1.45
CA MET A 8 6.82 -15.95 0.06
C MET A 8 7.96 -14.98 -0.30
N GLY A 9 9.01 -14.94 0.53
CA GLY A 9 10.28 -14.25 0.24
C GLY A 9 10.26 -12.73 0.46
N GLU A 10 11.45 -12.15 0.67
CA GLU A 10 11.67 -10.73 1.05
C GLU A 10 11.33 -9.68 -0.04
N GLU A 11 10.61 -10.04 -1.11
CA GLU A 11 10.58 -9.24 -2.34
C GLU A 11 9.26 -8.51 -2.65
N ASP A 12 8.18 -8.74 -1.89
CA ASP A 12 6.90 -8.10 -2.19
C ASP A 12 6.71 -6.75 -1.48
N ILE A 13 7.03 -5.69 -2.22
CA ILE A 13 6.77 -4.31 -1.82
C ILE A 13 5.29 -3.99 -2.08
N ARG A 14 4.55 -3.59 -1.03
CA ARG A 14 3.14 -3.20 -1.10
C ARG A 14 2.94 -1.73 -0.77
N GLN A 15 1.98 -1.10 -1.46
CA GLN A 15 1.52 0.24 -1.14
C GLN A 15 0.09 0.17 -0.62
N ILE A 16 -0.10 0.67 0.60
CA ILE A 16 -1.44 0.89 1.15
C ILE A 16 -1.71 2.38 1.04
N VAL A 17 -2.74 2.75 0.30
CA VAL A 17 -3.15 4.14 0.11
C VAL A 17 -4.51 4.35 0.78
N PRO A 18 -4.59 5.18 1.83
CA PRO A 18 -5.86 5.60 2.37
C PRO A 18 -6.55 6.53 1.35
N LEU A 19 -7.74 6.16 0.90
CA LEU A 19 -8.55 6.99 0.02
C LEU A 19 -9.16 8.13 0.83
N LYS A 20 -9.17 9.33 0.24
CA LYS A 20 -9.97 10.42 0.79
C LYS A 20 -11.45 10.11 0.55
N PRO A 21 -12.35 10.42 1.50
CA PRO A 21 -13.79 10.26 1.29
C PRO A 21 -14.24 10.93 -0.01
N GLY A 22 -14.95 10.19 -0.86
CA GLY A 22 -15.42 10.66 -2.17
C GLY A 22 -14.39 10.58 -3.31
N SER A 23 -13.19 10.02 -3.09
CA SER A 23 -12.23 9.76 -4.17
C SER A 23 -12.43 8.38 -4.79
N THR A 24 -12.53 8.32 -6.12
CA THR A 24 -12.64 7.10 -6.94
C THR A 24 -11.30 6.73 -7.58
N LEU A 25 -10.23 6.70 -6.79
CA LEU A 25 -8.90 6.35 -7.28
C LEU A 25 -8.75 4.83 -7.30
N THR A 26 -8.27 4.26 -8.41
CA THR A 26 -8.02 2.81 -8.54
C THR A 26 -6.55 2.46 -8.31
N GLY A 27 -6.27 1.18 -8.08
CA GLY A 27 -4.89 0.68 -7.97
C GLY A 27 -4.09 0.91 -9.26
N ASP A 28 -4.75 0.86 -10.42
CA ASP A 28 -4.13 1.12 -11.72
C ASP A 28 -3.77 2.58 -11.92
N ASP A 29 -4.60 3.51 -11.46
CA ASP A 29 -4.30 4.95 -11.49
C ASP A 29 -3.01 5.25 -10.71
N ILE A 30 -2.89 4.66 -9.51
CA ILE A 30 -1.69 4.79 -8.67
C ILE A 30 -0.49 4.18 -9.37
N ARG A 31 -0.62 2.97 -9.93
CA ARG A 31 0.48 2.30 -10.65
C ARG A 31 0.94 3.12 -11.84
N ASN A 32 0.02 3.66 -12.65
CA ASN A 32 0.35 4.46 -13.81
C ASN A 32 1.03 5.79 -13.43
N TYR A 33 0.54 6.47 -12.40
CA TYR A 33 1.22 7.64 -11.84
C TYR A 33 2.65 7.28 -11.39
N CYS A 34 2.79 6.20 -10.62
CA CYS A 34 4.08 5.71 -10.14
C CYS A 34 5.05 5.35 -11.27
N ARG A 35 4.58 4.76 -12.37
CA ARG A 35 5.39 4.46 -13.57
C ARG A 35 5.89 5.71 -14.27
N ALA A 36 5.13 6.80 -14.23
CA ALA A 36 5.50 8.05 -14.87
C ALA A 36 6.56 8.83 -14.08
N VAL A 37 6.61 8.67 -12.76
CA VAL A 37 7.45 9.50 -11.87
C VAL A 37 8.57 8.73 -11.15
N MET A 38 8.64 7.40 -11.28
CA MET A 38 9.63 6.56 -10.60
C MET A 38 10.28 5.52 -11.54
N ALA A 39 11.45 5.02 -11.14
CA ALA A 39 12.12 3.93 -11.83
C ALA A 39 11.30 2.62 -11.74
N LYS A 40 11.41 1.77 -12.77
CA LYS A 40 10.59 0.55 -12.92
C LYS A 40 10.61 -0.38 -11.70
N PHE A 41 11.75 -0.51 -11.02
CA PHE A 41 11.90 -1.35 -9.82
C PHE A 41 11.27 -0.76 -8.56
N MET A 42 10.92 0.53 -8.54
CA MET A 42 10.20 1.18 -7.44
C MET A 42 8.68 1.11 -7.61
N VAL A 43 8.21 0.73 -8.81
CA VAL A 43 6.80 0.55 -9.08
C VAL A 43 6.33 -0.75 -8.43
N LEU A 44 5.40 -0.61 -7.50
CA LEU A 44 4.95 -1.72 -6.68
C LEU A 44 4.03 -2.68 -7.44
N ARG A 45 4.16 -3.98 -7.14
CA ARG A 45 3.31 -5.02 -7.73
C ARG A 45 1.90 -4.99 -7.14
N VAL A 46 1.80 -4.80 -5.82
CA VAL A 46 0.53 -4.85 -5.09
C VAL A 46 0.19 -3.47 -4.52
N VAL A 47 -0.99 -2.95 -4.88
CA VAL A 47 -1.56 -1.71 -4.36
C VAL A 47 -2.89 -2.06 -3.69
N THR A 48 -2.95 -1.94 -2.37
CA THR A 48 -4.17 -2.14 -1.59
C THR A 48 -4.79 -0.78 -1.29
N LEU A 49 -6.01 -0.56 -1.76
CA LEU A 49 -6.80 0.62 -1.45
C LEU A 49 -7.65 0.36 -0.22
N MET A 50 -7.71 1.33 0.70
CA MET A 50 -8.61 1.24 1.84
C MET A 50 -9.11 2.62 2.26
N GLU A 51 -10.27 2.68 2.91
CA GLU A 51 -10.81 3.95 3.42
C GLU A 51 -10.01 4.41 4.66
N LYS A 52 -9.86 3.50 5.62
CA LYS A 52 -9.11 3.64 6.88
C LYS A 52 -7.60 3.68 6.64
N LEU A 53 -6.78 3.97 7.64
CA LEU A 53 -5.53 3.22 7.84
C LEU A 53 -5.53 2.80 9.30
N PRO A 54 -5.18 1.55 9.67
CA PRO A 54 -5.09 1.19 11.08
C PRO A 54 -4.03 2.07 11.75
N ARG A 55 -4.47 2.73 12.83
CA ARG A 55 -3.66 3.64 13.63
C ARG A 55 -3.67 3.14 15.07
N THR A 56 -2.54 3.33 15.74
CA THR A 56 -2.41 3.10 17.18
C THR A 56 -3.26 4.12 17.94
N SER A 57 -3.45 3.90 19.25
CA SER A 57 -4.15 4.84 20.15
C SER A 57 -3.52 6.25 20.15
N THR A 58 -2.25 6.37 19.74
CA THR A 58 -1.51 7.63 19.58
C THR A 58 -1.61 8.23 18.17
N GLY A 59 -2.45 7.66 17.29
CA GLY A 59 -2.71 8.16 15.94
C GLY A 59 -1.62 7.85 14.90
N LYS A 60 -0.56 7.14 15.30
CA LYS A 60 0.52 6.71 14.38
C LYS A 60 0.05 5.51 13.55
N PRO A 61 0.51 5.36 12.30
CA PRO A 61 0.24 4.15 11.51
C PRO A 61 0.72 2.89 12.25
N GLU A 62 -0.18 1.92 12.45
CA GLU A 62 0.10 0.71 13.23
C GLU A 62 0.72 -0.38 12.36
N LYS A 63 2.06 -0.51 12.37
CA LYS A 63 2.79 -1.45 11.50
C LYS A 63 2.28 -2.90 11.61
N GLY A 64 2.03 -3.39 12.82
CA GLY A 64 1.60 -4.77 13.07
C GLY A 64 0.27 -5.12 12.39
N LYS A 65 -0.77 -4.29 12.58
CA LYS A 65 -2.07 -4.50 11.93
C LYS A 65 -2.05 -4.29 10.42
N ARG A 66 -1.11 -3.48 9.90
CA ARG A 66 -0.94 -3.31 8.44
C ARG A 66 -0.34 -4.54 7.78
N ALA A 67 0.56 -5.24 8.46
CA ALA A 67 1.19 -6.46 7.95
C ALA A 67 0.21 -7.63 7.85
N ALA A 68 -0.78 -7.67 8.74
CA ALA A 68 -1.81 -8.70 8.75
C ALA A 68 -2.98 -8.45 7.78
N LEU A 69 -2.92 -7.41 6.93
CA LEU A 69 -4.00 -7.13 5.97
C LEU A 69 -3.99 -8.18 4.83
N PRO A 70 -5.18 -8.65 4.39
CA PRO A 70 -5.30 -9.62 3.31
C PRO A 70 -4.51 -9.23 2.05
N LEU A 71 -4.09 -10.25 1.31
CA LEU A 71 -3.60 -10.14 -0.06
C LEU A 71 -4.78 -10.46 -0.97
N ASP A 72 -5.54 -9.44 -1.31
CA ASP A 72 -6.58 -9.46 -2.33
C ASP A 72 -6.01 -9.20 -3.73
#